data_AF-C6X4T5-F1
#
_entry.id   AF-C6X4T5-F1
#
_cell.length_a   1.000
_cell.length_b   1.000
_cell.length_c   1.000
_cell.angle_alpha   90.00
_cell.angle_beta   90.00
_cell.angle_gamma   90.00
#
_symmetry.space_group_name_H-M   'P 1'
#
loop_
_entity.id
_entity.type
_entity.pdbx_description
1 polymer ?
#
loop_
_entity_poly.entity_id
_entity_poly.type
_entity_poly.pdbx_seq_one_letter_code
_entity_poly.pdbx_strand_id
1 'polypeptide(L)'
;MKFLHYILLAVFLGGCSSAQNHRLIDSSHTVSLGGVKGARSEKFDISVKENPQLDVKYLLVGDVKIPLNKTHKDGNVHLTGVYFPEVQPTVDLNNTKTRTPVYDAEKVFLVSQVKDTQKLIHQKISFKKESGKEDSIPLEDVPE
;
A
#
# COMPACT_ATOMS: atom_id res chain seq x y z
N MET A 1 -11.39 -23.26 -50.81
CA MET A 1 -11.07 -22.02 -50.08
C MET A 1 -11.56 -22.09 -48.63
N LYS A 2 -10.85 -22.80 -47.74
CA LYS A 2 -11.21 -22.91 -46.30
C LYS A 2 -10.04 -22.67 -45.33
N PHE A 3 -8.81 -22.57 -45.84
CA PHE A 3 -7.61 -22.36 -45.02
C PHE A 3 -7.43 -20.93 -44.52
N LEU A 4 -8.05 -19.94 -45.17
CA LEU A 4 -7.90 -18.53 -44.78
C LEU A 4 -8.67 -18.16 -43.50
N HIS A 5 -9.68 -18.93 -43.12
CA HIS A 5 -10.51 -18.62 -41.93
C HIS A 5 -9.85 -19.01 -40.60
N TYR A 6 -8.89 -19.95 -40.61
CA TYR A 6 -8.24 -20.41 -39.38
C TYR A 6 -7.09 -19.49 -38.93
N ILE A 7 -6.47 -18.75 -39.85
CA ILE A 7 -5.36 -17.84 -39.53
C ILE A 7 -5.88 -16.58 -38.82
N LEU A 8 -7.10 -16.12 -39.15
CA LEU A 8 -7.70 -14.94 -38.50
C LEU A 8 -8.08 -15.19 -37.03
N LEU A 9 -8.43 -16.44 -36.68
CA LEU A 9 -8.80 -16.82 -35.32
C LEU A 9 -7.57 -16.93 -34.38
N ALA A 10 -6.40 -17.26 -34.93
CA ALA A 10 -5.16 -17.38 -34.17
C ALA A 10 -4.62 -16.02 -33.70
N VAL A 11 -4.91 -14.93 -34.42
CA VAL A 11 -4.44 -13.58 -34.06
C VAL A 11 -5.24 -12.96 -32.91
N PHE A 12 -6.48 -13.40 -32.68
CA PHE A 12 -7.30 -12.94 -31.53
C PHE A 12 -7.07 -13.75 -30.24
N LEU A 13 -6.46 -14.93 -30.32
CA LEU A 13 -6.07 -15.74 -29.16
C LEU A 13 -4.65 -15.43 -28.66
N GLY A 14 -3.91 -14.57 -29.38
CA GLY A 14 -2.71 -13.89 -28.88
C GLY A 14 -3.07 -12.83 -27.84
N GLY A 15 -3.81 -13.23 -26.80
CA GLY A 15 -4.07 -12.44 -25.62
C GLY A 15 -2.75 -12.15 -24.94
N CYS A 16 -2.09 -11.08 -25.37
CA CYS A 16 -1.07 -10.39 -24.60
C CYS A 16 -1.67 -10.16 -23.23
N SER A 17 -1.30 -11.00 -22.27
CA SER A 17 -1.63 -10.85 -20.86
C SER A 17 -0.84 -9.63 -20.36
N SER A 18 -1.29 -8.44 -20.75
CA SER A 18 -0.87 -7.22 -20.10
C SER A 18 -1.34 -7.36 -18.66
N ALA A 19 -0.40 -7.35 -17.72
CA ALA A 19 -0.71 -7.47 -16.31
C ALA A 19 -1.76 -6.40 -15.94
N GLN A 20 -2.96 -6.84 -15.55
CA GLN A 20 -4.03 -5.95 -15.14
C GLN A 20 -3.61 -5.27 -13.83
N ASN A 21 -3.13 -4.04 -13.92
CA ASN A 21 -2.72 -3.24 -12.78
C ASN A 21 -3.57 -1.98 -12.70
N HIS A 22 -3.68 -1.40 -11.51
CA HIS A 22 -4.19 -0.05 -11.35
C HIS A 22 -3.16 0.95 -11.87
N ARG A 23 -3.62 2.02 -12.52
CA ARG A 23 -2.75 3.17 -12.78
C ARG A 23 -2.65 3.98 -11.49
N LEU A 24 -1.48 3.97 -10.86
CA LEU A 24 -1.19 4.79 -9.68
C LEU A 24 -1.19 6.28 -10.08
N ILE A 25 -1.91 7.10 -9.32
CA ILE A 25 -1.96 8.56 -9.50
C ILE A 25 -1.08 9.24 -8.46
N ASP A 26 -1.28 8.89 -7.19
CA ASP A 26 -0.49 9.41 -6.08
C ASP A 26 -0.49 8.45 -4.90
N SER A 27 0.49 8.61 -4.02
CA SER A 27 0.56 7.82 -2.79
C SER A 27 1.46 8.50 -1.75
N SER A 28 0.94 8.65 -0.54
CA SER A 28 1.65 9.20 0.62
C SER A 28 1.59 8.26 1.82
N HIS A 29 2.62 8.33 2.65
CA HIS A 29 2.74 7.59 3.90
C HIS A 29 3.11 8.56 5.01
N THR A 30 2.35 8.50 6.10
CA THR A 30 2.54 9.34 7.28
C THR A 30 2.69 8.46 8.51
N VAL A 31 3.69 8.74 9.33
CA VAL A 31 3.90 8.08 10.62
C VAL A 31 3.53 9.05 11.73
N SER A 32 2.65 8.64 12.63
CA SER A 32 2.35 9.35 13.87
C SER A 32 2.97 8.60 15.03
N LEU A 33 3.80 9.27 15.83
CA LEU A 33 4.46 8.65 16.99
C LEU A 33 3.54 8.58 18.21
N GLY A 34 2.54 9.47 18.30
CA GLY A 34 1.66 9.62 19.46
C GLY A 34 2.41 10.09 20.73
N GLY A 35 1.65 10.44 21.77
CA GLY A 35 2.20 10.87 23.07
C GLY A 35 2.27 9.78 24.13
N VAL A 36 1.67 8.61 23.89
CA VAL A 36 1.57 7.50 24.87
C VAL A 36 1.95 6.16 24.25
N LYS A 37 2.39 5.21 25.09
CA LYS A 37 2.78 3.85 24.67
C LYS A 37 1.60 3.18 23.94
N GLY A 38 1.82 2.74 22.70
CA GLY A 38 0.78 2.12 21.87
C GLY A 38 0.05 3.07 20.92
N ALA A 39 0.27 4.39 21.01
CA ALA A 39 -0.39 5.37 20.14
C ALA A 39 0.29 5.59 18.79
N ARG A 40 1.37 4.85 18.48
CA ARG A 40 2.02 4.95 17.18
C ARG A 40 1.07 4.39 16.11
N SER A 41 0.94 5.11 15.00
CA SER A 41 0.18 4.67 13.84
C SER A 41 0.90 5.02 12.55
N GLU A 42 0.62 4.23 11.51
CA GLU A 42 1.08 4.47 10.15
C GLU A 42 -0.15 4.58 9.24
N LYS A 43 -0.26 5.71 8.56
CA LYS A 43 -1.36 6.00 7.63
C LYS A 43 -0.83 5.91 6.20
N PHE A 44 -1.59 5.25 5.35
CA PHE A 44 -1.32 5.07 3.93
C PHE A 44 -2.47 5.66 3.15
N ASP A 45 -2.18 6.65 2.31
CA ASP A 45 -3.16 7.22 1.39
C ASP A 45 -2.68 6.92 -0.04
N ILE A 46 -3.54 6.29 -0.83
CA ILE A 46 -3.25 5.86 -2.21
C ILE A 46 -4.38 6.34 -3.10
N SER A 47 -4.03 6.96 -4.22
CA SER A 47 -4.97 7.34 -5.28
C SER A 47 -4.63 6.56 -6.53
N VAL A 48 -5.61 5.82 -7.04
CA VAL A 48 -5.51 5.08 -8.31
C VAL A 48 -6.61 5.48 -9.26
N LYS A 49 -6.34 5.41 -10.57
CA LYS A 49 -7.40 5.53 -11.56
C LYS A 49 -8.38 4.37 -11.40
N GLU A 50 -9.67 4.65 -11.51
CA GLU A 50 -10.69 3.62 -11.45
C GLU A 50 -10.45 2.56 -12.54
N ASN A 51 -10.50 1.29 -12.12
CA ASN A 51 -10.41 0.14 -13.01
C ASN A 51 -11.57 -0.82 -12.69
N PRO A 52 -12.58 -0.94 -13.57
CA PRO A 52 -13.77 -1.73 -13.28
C PRO A 52 -13.50 -3.23 -13.22
N GLN A 53 -12.37 -3.72 -13.76
CA GLN A 53 -12.00 -5.14 -13.78
C GLN A 53 -11.30 -5.60 -12.50
N LEU A 54 -10.78 -4.66 -11.70
CA LEU A 54 -10.03 -4.94 -10.49
C LEU A 54 -10.78 -4.45 -9.25
N ASP A 55 -10.80 -5.28 -8.22
CA ASP A 55 -11.28 -4.92 -6.90
C ASP A 55 -10.14 -4.96 -5.88
N VAL A 56 -9.74 -3.79 -5.39
CA VAL A 56 -8.69 -3.67 -4.35
C VAL A 56 -9.14 -4.38 -3.09
N LYS A 57 -8.29 -5.21 -2.47
CA LYS A 57 -8.63 -5.93 -1.23
C LYS A 57 -7.94 -5.33 -0.02
N TYR A 58 -6.62 -5.18 -0.09
CA TYR A 58 -5.81 -4.67 1.00
C TYR A 58 -4.46 -4.16 0.48
N LEU A 59 -3.76 -3.43 1.34
CA LEU A 59 -2.35 -3.11 1.15
C LEU A 59 -1.51 -4.14 1.92
N LEU A 60 -0.54 -4.76 1.25
CA LEU A 60 0.44 -5.63 1.88
C LEU A 60 1.72 -4.83 2.12
N VAL A 61 2.13 -4.70 3.38
CA VAL A 61 3.38 -4.02 3.79
C VAL A 61 4.21 -5.02 4.58
N GLY A 62 5.31 -5.51 4.00
CA GLY A 62 6.00 -6.69 4.53
C GLY A 62 5.03 -7.87 4.57
N ASP A 63 4.77 -8.39 5.78
CA ASP A 63 3.83 -9.49 6.02
C ASP A 63 2.46 -9.04 6.57
N VAL A 64 2.26 -7.73 6.70
CA VAL A 64 1.05 -7.16 7.30
C VAL A 64 0.02 -6.81 6.22
N LYS A 65 -1.20 -7.34 6.37
CA LYS A 65 -2.35 -6.97 5.54
C LYS A 65 -3.10 -5.80 6.18
N ILE A 66 -3.03 -4.64 5.55
CA ILE A 66 -3.69 -3.42 6.00
C ILE A 66 -5.00 -3.27 5.22
N PRO A 67 -6.16 -3.31 5.90
CA PRO A 67 -7.45 -3.07 5.24
C PRO A 67 -7.51 -1.62 4.72
N LEU A 68 -8.18 -1.44 3.59
CA LEU A 68 -8.30 -0.15 2.91
C LEU A 68 -9.76 0.29 2.86
N ASN A 69 -10.03 1.49 3.35
CA ASN A 69 -11.28 2.19 3.10
C ASN A 69 -11.23 2.79 1.70
N LYS A 70 -12.32 2.64 0.94
CA LYS A 70 -12.41 3.09 -0.46
C LYS A 70 -13.38 4.26 -0.59
N THR A 71 -13.00 5.26 -1.36
CA THR A 71 -13.89 6.35 -1.73
C THR A 71 -13.70 6.67 -3.21
N HIS A 72 -14.81 6.73 -3.95
CA HIS A 72 -14.80 7.04 -5.38
C HIS A 72 -15.02 8.54 -5.55
N LYS A 73 -14.11 9.20 -6.28
CA LYS A 73 -14.22 10.64 -6.55
C LYS A 73 -13.53 10.95 -7.87
N ASP A 74 -14.20 11.70 -8.73
CA ASP A 74 -13.64 12.25 -9.98
C ASP A 74 -12.96 11.19 -10.90
N GLY A 75 -13.53 9.98 -10.98
CA GLY A 75 -12.97 8.88 -11.78
C GLY A 75 -11.73 8.20 -11.19
N ASN A 76 -11.40 8.52 -9.94
CA ASN A 76 -10.34 7.89 -9.16
C ASN A 76 -10.92 7.14 -7.95
N VAL A 77 -10.16 6.17 -7.48
CA VAL A 77 -10.40 5.47 -6.22
C VAL A 77 -9.34 5.91 -5.23
N HIS A 78 -9.80 6.55 -4.16
CA HIS A 78 -9.00 6.90 -3.00
C HIS A 78 -9.06 5.76 -1.99
N LEU A 79 -7.89 5.33 -1.54
CA LEU A 79 -7.72 4.21 -0.63
C LEU A 79 -6.96 4.72 0.60
N THR A 80 -7.57 4.56 1.78
CA THR A 80 -6.93 4.93 3.04
C THR A 80 -6.83 3.72 3.96
N GLY A 81 -5.62 3.42 4.41
CA GLY A 81 -5.33 2.39 5.39
C GLY A 81 -4.63 2.98 6.62
N VAL A 82 -4.94 2.44 7.80
CA VAL A 82 -4.25 2.80 9.05
C VAL A 82 -3.79 1.51 9.73
N TYR A 83 -2.52 1.47 10.11
CA TYR A 83 -1.92 0.37 10.84
C TYR A 83 -1.39 0.86 12.19
N PHE A 84 -1.65 0.08 13.24
CA PHE A 84 -1.14 0.32 14.58
C PHE A 84 -0.13 -0.78 14.90
N PRO A 85 1.18 -0.52 14.80
CA PRO A 85 2.19 -1.51 15.13
C PRO A 85 2.09 -1.93 16.61
N GLU A 86 2.01 -3.23 16.86
CA GLU A 86 2.06 -3.77 18.21
C GLU A 86 3.40 -3.45 18.85
N VAL A 87 3.35 -2.77 20.00
CA VAL A 87 4.55 -2.29 20.66
C VAL A 87 5.05 -3.36 21.63
N GLN A 88 6.04 -4.17 21.25
CA GLN A 88 6.91 -4.79 22.26
C GLN A 88 7.96 -3.77 22.72
N PRO A 89 8.19 -3.62 24.04
CA PRO A 89 9.28 -2.79 24.54
C PRO A 89 10.56 -3.64 24.56
N THR A 90 11.49 -3.39 23.65
CA THR A 90 12.89 -3.77 23.86
C THR A 90 13.68 -2.49 24.11
N VAL A 91 13.96 -2.25 25.39
CA VAL A 91 15.01 -1.33 25.82
C VAL A 91 16.30 -2.12 25.69
N ASP A 92 17.18 -1.72 24.77
CA ASP A 92 18.55 -2.24 24.74
C ASP A 92 19.42 -1.43 25.73
N LEU A 93 20.41 -2.07 26.35
CA LEU A 93 21.23 -1.53 27.44
C LEU A 93 22.02 -0.25 27.08
N ASN A 94 22.08 0.12 25.80
CA ASN A 94 22.90 1.24 25.30
C ASN A 94 22.11 2.52 24.96
N ASN A 95 20.84 2.63 25.38
CA ASN A 95 20.05 3.87 25.31
C ASN A 95 19.92 4.51 23.91
N THR A 96 20.14 3.76 22.83
CA THR A 96 19.99 4.23 21.44
C THR A 96 18.68 3.68 20.87
N LYS A 97 17.67 4.55 20.71
CA LYS A 97 16.35 4.17 20.16
C LYS A 97 16.38 4.14 18.64
N THR A 98 16.94 3.11 18.02
CA THR A 98 16.73 2.88 16.57
C THR A 98 15.57 1.92 16.38
N ARG A 99 14.34 2.47 16.35
CA ARG A 99 13.15 1.72 15.93
C ARG A 99 13.15 1.60 14.41
N THR A 100 13.37 0.40 13.90
CA THR A 100 13.06 0.06 12.52
C THR A 100 11.55 0.28 12.29
N PRO A 101 11.12 1.12 11.34
CA PRO A 101 9.71 1.15 10.94
C PRO A 101 9.29 -0.22 10.38
N VAL A 102 8.03 -0.64 10.61
CA VAL A 102 7.46 -1.84 9.96
C VAL A 102 7.36 -1.64 8.46
N TYR A 103 7.27 -0.37 8.04
CA TYR A 103 7.39 0.04 6.65
C TYR A 103 8.75 -0.33 6.05
N ASP A 104 8.80 -1.51 5.43
CA ASP A 104 9.79 -1.89 4.43
C ASP A 104 9.30 -1.37 3.08
N ALA A 105 9.84 -0.21 2.67
CA ALA A 105 9.51 0.45 1.41
C ALA A 105 9.69 -0.45 0.18
N GLU A 106 10.51 -1.50 0.29
CA GLU A 106 10.79 -2.41 -0.81
C GLU A 106 9.71 -3.49 -0.98
N LYS A 107 8.87 -3.71 0.04
CA LYS A 107 7.87 -4.79 0.12
C LYS A 107 6.44 -4.26 0.31
N VAL A 108 6.08 -3.28 -0.50
CA VAL A 108 4.74 -2.70 -0.50
C VAL A 108 3.99 -3.12 -1.76
N PHE A 109 2.88 -3.82 -1.59
CA PHE A 109 2.02 -4.26 -2.69
C PHE A 109 0.56 -3.86 -2.48
N LEU A 110 -0.02 -3.20 -3.48
CA LEU A 110 -1.46 -3.08 -3.59
C LEU A 110 -2.02 -4.41 -4.11
N VAL A 111 -2.83 -5.08 -3.30
CA VAL A 111 -3.41 -6.37 -3.67
C VAL A 111 -4.83 -6.18 -4.16
N SER A 112 -5.05 -6.55 -5.42
CA SER A 112 -6.35 -6.48 -6.07
C SER A 112 -6.78 -7.85 -6.58
N GLN A 113 -8.08 -8.05 -6.69
CA GLN A 113 -8.68 -9.24 -7.27
C GLN A 113 -9.26 -8.91 -8.64
N VAL A 114 -8.95 -9.72 -9.65
CA VAL A 114 -9.64 -9.67 -10.93
C VAL A 114 -11.06 -10.17 -10.74
N LYS A 115 -12.08 -9.39 -11.11
CA LYS A 115 -13.48 -9.77 -10.86
C LYS A 115 -13.88 -11.07 -11.54
N ASP A 116 -13.48 -11.27 -12.79
CA ASP A 116 -13.92 -12.41 -13.61
C ASP A 116 -13.23 -13.73 -13.23
N THR A 117 -11.92 -13.67 -12.92
CA THR A 117 -11.11 -14.87 -12.66
C THR A 117 -10.86 -15.11 -11.17
N GLN A 118 -11.21 -14.16 -10.32
CA GLN A 118 -10.91 -14.13 -8.89
C GLN A 118 -9.41 -14.21 -8.54
N LYS A 119 -8.52 -14.11 -9.52
CA LYS A 119 -7.07 -14.13 -9.33
C LYS A 119 -6.61 -12.89 -8.57
N LEU A 120 -5.72 -13.08 -7.59
CA LEU A 120 -5.05 -11.98 -6.91
C LEU A 120 -3.86 -11.48 -7.73
N ILE A 121 -3.73 -10.16 -7.78
CA ILE A 121 -2.64 -9.43 -8.40
C ILE A 121 -1.94 -8.61 -7.32
N HIS A 122 -0.61 -8.74 -7.27
CA HIS A 122 0.25 -7.98 -6.38
C HIS A 122 0.94 -6.90 -7.19
N GLN A 123 0.48 -5.66 -7.07
CA GLN A 123 1.09 -4.52 -7.73
C GLN A 123 2.04 -3.82 -6.76
N LYS A 124 3.34 -3.83 -7.05
CA LYS A 124 4.31 -3.06 -6.27
C LYS A 124 3.99 -1.57 -6.39
N ILE A 125 3.91 -0.87 -5.25
CA ILE A 125 3.75 0.59 -5.20
C ILE A 125 4.81 1.20 -4.29
N SER A 126 5.14 2.46 -4.51
CA SER A 126 6.11 3.21 -3.70
C SER A 126 5.47 4.48 -3.19
N PHE A 127 5.56 4.74 -1.89
CA PHE A 127 5.04 5.97 -1.31
C PHE A 127 6.06 7.10 -1.42
N LYS A 128 5.57 8.31 -1.72
CA LYS A 128 6.36 9.52 -1.51
C LYS A 128 6.52 9.69 0.00
N LYS A 129 7.76 9.75 0.48
CA LYS A 129 8.04 10.12 1.86
C LYS A 129 7.70 11.60 2.01
N GLU A 130 6.70 11.95 2.81
CA GLU A 130 6.60 13.31 3.31
C GLU A 130 7.74 13.52 4.31
N SER A 131 8.80 14.18 3.87
CA SER A 131 9.82 14.70 4.78
C SER A 131 9.22 15.86 5.57
N GLY A 132 8.95 15.65 6.86
CA GLY A 132 8.82 16.75 7.82
C GLY A 132 7.43 16.92 8.46
N LYS A 133 7.13 16.08 9.45
CA LYS A 133 7.34 16.44 10.86
C LYS A 133 7.87 15.20 11.56
N GLU A 134 9.19 15.08 11.63
CA GLU A 134 9.75 14.51 12.84
C GLU A 134 9.33 15.48 13.94
N ASP A 135 8.25 15.14 14.67
CA ASP A 135 8.07 15.70 16.00
C ASP A 135 9.20 15.11 16.84
N SER A 136 10.41 15.64 16.65
CA SER A 136 11.44 15.62 17.68
C SER A 136 10.87 16.44 18.82
N ILE A 137 10.12 15.78 19.72
CA ILE A 137 9.75 16.34 21.00
C ILE A 137 11.08 16.50 21.76
N PRO A 138 11.51 17.73 22.10
CA PRO A 138 12.65 17.92 22.97
C PRO A 138 12.37 17.19 24.30
N LEU A 139 13.36 16.43 24.79
CA LEU A 139 13.31 15.82 26.11
C LEU A 139 13.67 16.87 27.18
N GLU A 140 12.82 17.88 27.37
CA GLU A 140 12.85 18.82 28.52
C GLU A 140 11.39 19.29 28.70
N ASP A 141 10.69 19.23 29.84
CA ASP A 141 11.01 18.99 31.24
C ASP A 141 9.94 18.05 31.82
N VAL A 142 10.36 16.94 32.46
CA VAL A 142 9.52 16.30 33.48
C VAL A 142 10.09 16.79 34.82
N PRO A 143 9.36 17.61 35.59
CA PRO A 143 9.85 18.06 36.89
C PRO A 143 9.99 16.87 37.84
N GLU A 144 11.10 16.88 38.60
CA GLU A 144 11.45 15.90 39.65
C GLU A 144 10.35 15.67 40.68
#